data_AF-A0A7X7W0B8-F1
#
_entry.id   AF-A0A7X7W0B8-F1
#
_cell.length_a   1.000
_cell.length_b   1.000
_cell.length_c   1.000
_cell.angle_alpha   90.00
_cell.angle_beta   90.00
_cell.angle_gamma   90.00
#
_symmetry.space_group_name_H-M   'P 1'
#
loop_
_entity.id
_entity.type
_entity.pdbx_description
1 polymer ?
#
loop_
_entity_poly.entity_id
_entity_poly.type
_entity_poly.pdbx_seq_one_letter_code
_entity_poly.pdbx_strand_id
1 'polypeptide(L)'
;HKESYEKLHPTGPKHDYAWHTEAMDRAMQGGIDDVGLGVLFGLESYRYEFAALLMHAEHLEAVYGVGPHTISVPRIRRADDIDPSMFSNAVDDETFYKVVACIRVAVPYTGMIVSTRESRECRERLLHLGVSQISGGSRTSVGGYCEPEPEDENSAQFEVSDRRTLDEVVRWLIDLGYIPSFCTACYREGRTGDRFMSLCKSGQIQNCCHPNALMTLMEYLEDYASAETKAAGEALILKELGSIPSEKVRQIVVHNLEKIRNGSRDFRL
;
A
#
# COMPACT_ATOMS: atom_id res chain seq x y z
N HIS A 1 -11.58 19.74 3.10
CA HIS A 1 -12.22 21.05 3.42
C HIS A 1 -12.32 21.92 2.16
N LYS A 2 -13.52 22.30 1.68
CA LYS A 2 -13.69 22.95 0.35
C LYS A 2 -12.90 24.27 0.19
N GLU A 3 -13.05 25.20 1.11
CA GLU A 3 -12.39 26.51 1.01
C GLU A 3 -10.85 26.39 0.99
N SER A 4 -10.29 25.49 1.80
CA SER A 4 -8.84 25.25 1.83
C SER A 4 -8.38 24.57 0.54
N TYR A 5 -9.18 23.65 0.01
CA TYR A 5 -8.88 22.99 -1.26
C TYR A 5 -8.81 23.99 -2.42
N GLU A 6 -9.77 24.90 -2.55
CA GLU A 6 -9.81 25.91 -3.62
C GLU A 6 -8.66 26.93 -3.49
N LYS A 7 -8.26 27.27 -2.26
CA LYS A 7 -7.08 28.13 -1.99
C LYS A 7 -5.76 27.44 -2.38
N LEU A 8 -5.64 26.14 -2.08
CA LEU A 8 -4.44 25.35 -2.40
C LEU A 8 -4.35 24.96 -3.88
N HIS A 9 -5.47 24.98 -4.59
CA HIS A 9 -5.55 24.66 -6.02
C HIS A 9 -6.16 25.85 -6.78
N PRO A 10 -5.46 27.00 -6.88
CA PRO A 10 -6.07 28.25 -7.34
C PRO A 10 -6.43 28.27 -8.84
N THR A 11 -5.80 27.42 -9.65
CA THR A 11 -5.96 27.43 -11.11
C THR A 11 -5.99 26.02 -11.70
N GLY A 12 -6.46 25.93 -12.95
CA GLY A 12 -6.50 24.68 -13.70
C GLY A 12 -7.66 23.74 -13.33
N PRO A 13 -7.72 22.55 -13.95
CA PRO A 13 -8.87 21.64 -13.80
C PRO A 13 -9.02 21.06 -12.39
N LYS A 14 -7.94 21.07 -11.59
CA LYS A 14 -7.95 20.56 -10.20
C LYS A 14 -8.65 21.52 -9.23
N HIS A 15 -8.91 22.77 -9.61
CA HIS A 15 -9.57 23.77 -8.75
C HIS A 15 -10.99 23.35 -8.31
N ASP A 16 -11.73 22.67 -9.19
CA ASP A 16 -13.11 22.25 -8.91
C ASP A 16 -13.15 21.13 -7.85
N TYR A 17 -13.48 21.52 -6.62
CA TYR A 17 -13.57 20.64 -5.47
C TYR A 17 -14.63 19.53 -5.65
N ALA A 18 -15.80 19.87 -6.19
CA ALA A 18 -16.89 18.91 -6.35
C ALA A 18 -16.53 17.89 -7.42
N TRP A 19 -16.04 18.37 -8.57
CA TRP A 19 -15.56 17.51 -9.63
C TRP A 19 -14.46 16.55 -9.15
N HIS A 20 -13.52 17.04 -8.33
CA HIS A 20 -12.46 16.21 -7.78
C HIS A 20 -12.98 15.18 -6.76
N THR A 21 -13.87 15.60 -5.85
CA THR A 21 -14.38 14.74 -4.78
C THR A 21 -15.26 13.60 -5.33
N GLU A 22 -16.10 13.89 -6.32
CA GLU A 22 -17.01 12.92 -6.96
C GLU A 22 -16.31 12.03 -8.02
N ALA A 23 -14.99 12.08 -8.11
CA ALA A 23 -14.26 11.28 -9.11
C ALA A 23 -14.42 9.76 -8.87
N MET A 24 -14.51 9.33 -7.62
CA MET A 24 -14.69 7.91 -7.28
C MET A 24 -16.08 7.41 -7.63
N ASP A 25 -17.11 8.24 -7.44
CA ASP A 25 -18.48 7.95 -7.91
C ASP A 25 -18.51 7.69 -9.41
N ARG A 26 -17.85 8.55 -10.19
CA ARG A 26 -17.77 8.40 -11.65
C ARG A 26 -16.95 7.17 -12.07
N ALA A 27 -15.88 6.84 -11.33
CA ALA A 27 -15.10 5.63 -11.57
C ALA A 27 -15.94 4.36 -11.35
N MET A 28 -16.68 4.29 -10.24
CA MET A 28 -17.56 3.16 -9.93
C MET A 28 -18.75 3.07 -10.89
N GLN A 29 -19.35 4.19 -11.29
CA GLN A 29 -20.35 4.23 -12.36
C GLN A 29 -19.79 3.75 -13.71
N GLY A 30 -18.49 3.98 -13.94
CA GLY A 30 -17.75 3.47 -15.09
C GLY A 30 -17.35 2.00 -15.01
N GLY A 31 -17.70 1.29 -13.92
CA GLY A 31 -17.42 -0.13 -13.73
C GLY A 31 -16.10 -0.46 -13.05
N ILE A 32 -15.40 0.54 -12.48
CA ILE A 32 -14.20 0.32 -11.66
C ILE A 32 -14.63 0.11 -10.21
N ASP A 33 -14.57 -1.14 -9.74
CA ASP A 33 -15.04 -1.56 -8.42
C ASP A 33 -13.95 -1.55 -7.33
N ASP A 34 -12.68 -1.52 -7.71
CA ASP A 34 -11.54 -1.28 -6.80
C ASP A 34 -11.04 0.17 -6.94
N VAL A 35 -11.37 1.02 -5.96
CA VAL A 35 -10.88 2.41 -5.90
C VAL A 35 -9.98 2.65 -4.69
N GLY A 36 -9.11 3.66 -4.79
CA GLY A 36 -8.22 4.09 -3.70
C GLY A 36 -8.54 5.50 -3.26
N LEU A 37 -8.76 5.72 -1.96
CA LEU A 37 -8.86 7.06 -1.38
C LEU A 37 -7.51 7.52 -0.85
N GLY A 38 -7.37 8.83 -0.64
CA GLY A 38 -6.21 9.37 0.05
C GLY A 38 -6.38 10.83 0.41
N VAL A 39 -5.72 11.21 1.49
CA VAL A 39 -5.61 12.61 1.93
C VAL A 39 -4.14 12.95 2.13
N LEU A 40 -3.71 14.10 1.64
CA LEU A 40 -2.41 14.66 1.97
C LEU A 40 -2.49 15.35 3.34
N PHE A 41 -2.20 14.59 4.39
CA PHE A 41 -2.22 15.10 5.77
C PHE A 41 -1.17 16.19 5.96
N GLY A 42 -1.57 17.31 6.55
CA GLY A 42 -0.73 18.50 6.73
C GLY A 42 -1.26 19.75 6.03
N LEU A 43 -2.13 19.59 5.03
CA LEU A 43 -2.73 20.72 4.32
C LEU A 43 -3.85 21.41 5.12
N GLU A 44 -4.56 20.63 5.93
CA GLU A 44 -5.67 21.08 6.77
C GLU A 44 -5.66 20.26 8.07
N SER A 45 -6.48 20.67 9.04
CA SER A 45 -6.68 19.97 10.31
C SER A 45 -6.92 18.47 10.10
N TYR A 46 -6.00 17.65 10.60
CA TYR A 46 -6.06 16.19 10.45
C TYR A 46 -7.35 15.59 10.99
N ARG A 47 -8.00 16.22 11.98
CA ARG A 47 -9.26 15.72 12.56
C ARG A 47 -10.41 15.83 11.57
N TYR A 48 -10.49 16.96 10.86
CA TYR A 48 -11.49 17.18 9.83
C TYR A 48 -11.26 16.23 8.66
N GLU A 49 -10.02 16.18 8.18
CA GLU A 49 -9.64 15.36 7.03
C GLU A 49 -9.79 13.85 7.32
N PHE A 50 -9.48 13.40 8.53
CA PHE A 50 -9.74 12.03 8.98
C PHE A 50 -11.24 11.70 8.95
N ALA A 51 -12.09 12.56 9.52
CA ALA A 51 -13.53 12.35 9.52
C ALA A 51 -14.10 12.34 8.09
N ALA A 52 -13.70 13.30 7.26
CA ALA A 52 -14.14 13.39 5.87
C ALA A 52 -13.72 12.18 5.03
N LEU A 53 -12.51 11.65 5.25
CA LEU A 53 -12.03 10.43 4.61
C LEU A 53 -12.90 9.23 4.96
N LEU A 54 -13.27 9.07 6.23
CA LEU A 54 -14.14 7.97 6.67
C LEU A 54 -15.57 8.13 6.13
N MET A 55 -16.11 9.35 6.11
CA MET A 55 -17.41 9.62 5.50
C MET A 55 -17.43 9.31 4.00
N HIS A 56 -16.33 9.57 3.29
CA HIS A 56 -16.21 9.22 1.88
C HIS A 56 -16.15 7.70 1.69
N ALA A 57 -15.41 6.98 2.53
CA ALA A 57 -15.40 5.51 2.49
C ALA A 57 -16.80 4.92 2.77
N GLU A 58 -17.52 5.45 3.76
CA GLU A 58 -18.89 5.08 4.10
C GLU A 58 -19.86 5.37 2.95
N HIS A 59 -19.75 6.54 2.32
CA HIS A 59 -20.56 6.91 1.14
C HIS A 59 -20.41 5.89 0.02
N LEU A 60 -19.18 5.52 -0.34
CA LEU A 60 -18.95 4.54 -1.41
C LEU A 60 -19.55 3.17 -1.06
N GLU A 61 -19.38 2.70 0.17
CA GLU A 61 -19.99 1.44 0.60
C GLU A 61 -21.53 1.50 0.58
N ALA A 62 -22.13 2.62 1.01
CA ALA A 62 -23.57 2.80 1.04
C ALA A 62 -24.21 2.90 -0.35
N VAL A 63 -23.56 3.60 -1.28
CA VAL A 63 -24.11 3.85 -2.63
C VAL A 63 -23.82 2.70 -3.60
N TYR A 64 -22.62 2.12 -3.53
CA TYR A 64 -22.14 1.14 -4.50
C TYR A 64 -22.03 -0.29 -3.94
N GLY A 65 -22.30 -0.49 -2.65
CA GLY A 65 -22.22 -1.78 -1.97
C GLY A 65 -20.79 -2.21 -1.60
N VAL A 66 -19.78 -1.42 -1.96
CA VAL A 66 -18.38 -1.66 -1.63
C VAL A 66 -17.65 -0.34 -1.38
N GLY A 67 -16.93 -0.28 -0.25
CA GLY A 67 -16.05 0.84 0.08
C GLY A 67 -14.72 0.79 -0.70
N PRO A 68 -13.77 1.69 -0.39
CA PRO A 68 -12.49 1.71 -1.09
C PRO A 68 -11.65 0.46 -0.81
N HIS A 69 -10.95 -0.01 -1.85
CA HIS A 69 -9.99 -1.11 -1.75
C HIS A 69 -8.75 -0.69 -0.95
N THR A 70 -8.29 0.56 -1.12
CA THR A 70 -7.17 1.12 -0.35
C THR A 70 -7.42 2.54 0.15
N ILE A 71 -6.72 2.89 1.22
CA ILE A 71 -6.49 4.25 1.65
C ILE A 71 -4.98 4.52 1.67
N SER A 72 -4.56 5.54 0.94
CA SER A 72 -3.21 6.08 1.03
C SER A 72 -3.16 7.18 2.08
N VAL A 73 -2.13 7.17 2.92
CA VAL A 73 -1.97 8.12 4.03
C VAL A 73 -0.71 9.00 3.87
N PRO A 74 -0.49 9.68 2.73
CA PRO A 74 0.68 10.54 2.59
C PRO A 74 0.60 11.73 3.55
N ARG A 75 1.73 12.09 4.16
CA ARG A 75 1.90 13.39 4.81
C ARG A 75 2.66 14.36 3.92
N ILE A 76 2.46 15.64 4.17
CA ILE A 76 3.26 16.68 3.55
C ILE A 76 4.74 16.51 3.93
N ARG A 77 5.59 16.55 2.91
CA ARG A 77 7.05 16.42 3.01
C ARG A 77 7.68 17.51 2.14
N ARG A 78 8.97 17.77 2.36
CA ARG A 78 9.72 18.71 1.53
C ARG A 78 9.70 18.28 0.07
N ALA A 79 9.53 19.27 -0.79
CA ALA A 79 9.72 19.22 -2.23
C ALA A 79 10.36 20.56 -2.65
N ASP A 80 10.82 20.70 -3.89
CA ASP A 80 11.65 21.85 -4.32
C ASP A 80 11.08 23.22 -3.91
N ASP A 81 9.80 23.45 -4.14
CA ASP A 81 9.10 24.69 -3.79
C ASP A 81 8.18 24.57 -2.56
N ILE A 82 8.31 23.49 -1.78
CA ILE A 82 7.43 23.20 -0.64
C ILE A 82 8.27 23.05 0.62
N ASP A 83 8.22 24.07 1.48
CA ASP A 83 8.64 23.95 2.87
C ASP A 83 7.45 23.55 3.76
N PRO A 84 7.46 22.34 4.37
CA PRO A 84 6.44 21.89 5.31
C PRO A 84 6.25 22.84 6.50
N SER A 85 7.28 23.63 6.86
CA SER A 85 7.18 24.59 7.97
C SER A 85 6.17 25.72 7.71
N MET A 86 5.83 25.97 6.44
CA MET A 86 4.80 26.93 6.05
C MET A 86 3.38 26.44 6.35
N PHE A 87 3.21 25.15 6.67
CA PHE A 87 1.91 24.55 6.97
C PHE A 87 1.73 24.41 8.48
N SER A 88 0.90 25.27 9.06
CA SER A 88 0.55 25.23 10.49
C SER A 88 -0.12 23.92 10.93
N ASN A 89 -0.66 23.15 9.97
CA ASN A 89 -1.33 21.88 10.19
C ASN A 89 -0.42 20.66 9.97
N ALA A 90 0.90 20.85 9.83
CA ALA A 90 1.85 19.74 9.68
C ALA A 90 1.64 18.66 10.76
N VAL A 91 1.62 17.40 10.34
CA VAL A 91 1.29 16.27 11.20
C VAL A 91 2.56 15.60 11.70
N ASP A 92 2.82 15.67 13.01
CA ASP A 92 3.90 14.95 13.67
C ASP A 92 3.69 13.42 13.66
N ASP A 93 4.74 12.67 14.00
CA ASP A 93 4.75 11.21 13.92
C ASP A 93 3.73 10.56 14.85
N GLU A 94 3.59 11.04 16.09
CA GLU A 94 2.61 10.51 17.05
C GLU A 94 1.17 10.69 16.57
N THR A 95 0.86 11.86 16.02
CA THR A 95 -0.46 12.14 15.43
C THR A 95 -0.68 11.27 14.20
N PHE A 96 0.35 11.07 13.37
CA PHE A 96 0.24 10.23 12.19
C PHE A 96 -0.01 8.76 12.53
N TYR A 97 0.74 8.22 13.49
CA TYR A 97 0.55 6.86 14.01
C TYR A 97 -0.87 6.67 14.53
N LYS A 98 -1.40 7.65 15.26
CA LYS A 98 -2.78 7.64 15.74
C LYS A 98 -3.78 7.62 14.59
N VAL A 99 -3.61 8.48 13.57
CA VAL A 99 -4.49 8.50 12.39
C VAL A 99 -4.51 7.14 11.71
N VAL A 100 -3.34 6.55 11.45
CA VAL A 100 -3.24 5.23 10.80
C VAL A 100 -3.91 4.13 11.62
N ALA A 101 -3.65 4.09 12.93
CA ALA A 101 -4.30 3.14 13.82
C ALA A 101 -5.84 3.30 13.81
N CYS A 102 -6.33 4.54 13.85
CA CYS A 102 -7.76 4.83 13.79
C CYS A 102 -8.39 4.43 12.45
N ILE A 103 -7.72 4.63 11.32
CA ILE A 103 -8.19 4.18 10.00
C ILE A 103 -8.29 2.65 9.99
N ARG A 104 -7.26 1.93 10.46
CA ARG A 104 -7.27 0.45 10.52
C ARG A 104 -8.45 -0.07 11.34
N VAL A 105 -8.81 0.58 12.45
CA VAL A 105 -9.96 0.18 13.26
C VAL A 105 -11.29 0.52 12.57
N ALA A 106 -11.39 1.68 11.91
CA ALA A 106 -12.62 2.16 11.30
C ALA A 106 -13.01 1.40 10.02
N VAL A 107 -12.03 1.06 9.18
CA VAL A 107 -12.23 0.36 7.89
C VAL A 107 -11.32 -0.87 7.78
N PRO A 108 -11.59 -1.93 8.57
CA PRO A 108 -10.62 -3.00 8.83
C PRO A 108 -10.28 -3.86 7.62
N TYR A 109 -11.10 -3.87 6.58
CA TYR A 109 -10.87 -4.64 5.35
C TYR A 109 -10.25 -3.81 4.22
N THR A 110 -10.20 -2.49 4.35
CA THR A 110 -9.52 -1.61 3.42
C THR A 110 -8.01 -1.71 3.62
N GLY A 111 -7.27 -1.89 2.53
CA GLY A 111 -5.81 -1.86 2.53
C GLY A 111 -5.29 -0.47 2.87
N MET A 112 -4.08 -0.38 3.42
CA MET A 112 -3.46 0.92 3.70
C MET A 112 -2.06 0.99 3.11
N ILE A 113 -1.80 2.08 2.40
CA ILE A 113 -0.56 2.30 1.65
C ILE A 113 0.30 3.37 2.35
N VAL A 114 1.56 3.03 2.63
CA VAL A 114 2.60 3.99 2.99
C VAL A 114 3.71 3.97 1.94
N SER A 115 4.21 5.16 1.58
CA SER A 115 5.28 5.30 0.59
C SER A 115 6.64 5.59 1.24
N THR A 116 7.67 5.67 0.41
CA THR A 116 9.02 6.11 0.80
C THR A 116 9.12 7.60 1.20
N ARG A 117 7.99 8.31 1.31
CA ARG A 117 7.89 9.62 2.00
C ARG A 117 8.26 9.54 3.48
N GLU A 118 8.14 8.34 4.05
CA GLU A 118 8.38 8.08 5.46
C GLU A 118 9.71 7.37 5.66
N SER A 119 10.38 7.65 6.78
CA SER A 119 11.65 7.02 7.14
C SER A 119 11.46 5.54 7.46
N ARG A 120 12.55 4.79 7.55
CA ARG A 120 12.52 3.37 7.96
C ARG A 120 11.81 3.19 9.30
N GLU A 121 12.14 4.01 10.30
CA GLU A 121 11.59 3.92 11.67
C GLU A 121 10.09 4.17 11.68
N CYS A 122 9.66 5.21 10.96
CA CYS A 122 8.24 5.53 10.82
C CYS A 122 7.50 4.39 10.12
N ARG A 123 8.04 3.87 9.02
CA ARG A 123 7.45 2.73 8.29
C ARG A 123 7.37 1.47 9.14
N GLU A 124 8.41 1.17 9.93
CA GLU A 124 8.41 0.05 10.87
C GLU A 124 7.25 0.16 11.86
N ARG A 125 7.10 1.33 12.46
CA ARG A 125 6.01 1.60 13.40
C ARG A 125 4.64 1.45 12.75
N LEU A 126 4.48 1.92 11.51
CA LEU A 126 3.22 1.87 10.77
C LEU A 126 2.82 0.46 10.31
N LEU A 127 3.78 -0.42 10.02
CA LEU A 127 3.52 -1.84 9.76
C LEU A 127 2.78 -2.47 10.95
N HIS A 128 3.22 -2.17 12.18
CA HIS A 128 2.57 -2.66 13.39
C HIS A 128 1.17 -2.06 13.64
N LEU A 129 0.87 -0.90 13.07
CA LEU A 129 -0.40 -0.18 13.29
C LEU A 129 -1.46 -0.49 12.23
N GLY A 130 -1.10 -1.23 11.18
CA GLY A 130 -2.05 -1.74 10.21
C GLY A 130 -1.81 -1.33 8.77
N VAL A 131 -0.62 -0.82 8.42
CA VAL A 131 -0.25 -0.71 6.99
C VAL A 131 -0.16 -2.10 6.36
N SER A 132 -0.73 -2.25 5.16
CA SER A 132 -0.76 -3.53 4.44
C SER A 132 -0.01 -3.50 3.12
N GLN A 133 0.36 -2.32 2.62
CA GLN A 133 1.11 -2.15 1.37
C GLN A 133 2.17 -1.06 1.55
N ILE A 134 3.39 -1.34 1.09
CA ILE A 134 4.51 -0.40 1.17
C ILE A 134 5.29 -0.37 -0.14
N SER A 135 5.83 0.78 -0.54
CA SER A 135 6.71 0.87 -1.70
C SER A 135 8.17 0.57 -1.35
N GLY A 136 8.94 -0.05 -2.25
CA GLY A 136 10.37 -0.35 -2.08
C GLY A 136 11.17 0.04 -3.31
N GLY A 137 12.42 0.51 -3.12
CA GLY A 137 13.29 0.92 -4.23
C GLY A 137 12.74 2.08 -5.09
N SER A 138 11.92 2.96 -4.53
CA SER A 138 11.17 3.95 -5.30
C SER A 138 12.06 5.06 -5.90
N ARG A 139 11.76 5.45 -7.14
CA ARG A 139 12.25 6.67 -7.80
C ARG A 139 11.05 7.57 -8.11
N THR A 140 11.13 8.83 -7.68
CA THR A 140 10.03 9.81 -7.75
C THR A 140 10.26 10.88 -8.81
N SER A 141 11.41 10.85 -9.48
CA SER A 141 11.75 11.66 -10.64
C SER A 141 11.30 11.00 -11.95
N VAL A 142 11.08 11.82 -12.97
CA VAL A 142 10.72 11.38 -14.32
C VAL A 142 11.89 10.62 -14.93
N GLY A 143 11.68 9.35 -15.31
CA GLY A 143 12.74 8.51 -15.89
C GLY A 143 13.78 7.97 -14.89
N GLY A 144 13.66 8.28 -13.60
CA GLY A 144 14.70 8.04 -12.58
C GLY A 144 15.09 6.58 -12.29
N TYR A 145 14.43 5.59 -12.90
CA TYR A 145 14.85 4.18 -12.86
C TYR A 145 15.87 3.83 -13.95
N CYS A 146 15.93 4.60 -15.05
CA CYS A 146 16.84 4.35 -16.17
C CYS A 146 18.13 5.13 -16.02
N GLU A 147 18.02 6.44 -15.82
CA GLU A 147 19.15 7.35 -15.66
C GLU A 147 18.96 8.16 -14.37
N PRO A 148 19.99 8.27 -13.52
CA PRO A 148 19.96 9.22 -12.41
C PRO A 148 19.86 10.64 -12.96
N GLU A 149 18.97 11.47 -12.40
CA GLU A 149 18.92 12.89 -12.79
C GLU A 149 20.21 13.61 -12.38
N PRO A 150 20.69 14.57 -13.19
CA PRO A 150 21.74 15.50 -12.81
C PRO A 150 21.39 16.23 -11.50
N GLU A 151 22.39 16.58 -10.67
CA GLU A 151 22.14 17.25 -9.38
C GLU A 151 21.50 18.65 -9.50
N ASP A 152 21.60 19.28 -10.67
CA ASP A 152 21.02 20.59 -11.00
C ASP A 152 19.60 20.52 -11.57
N GLU A 153 19.08 19.32 -11.86
CA GLU A 153 17.70 19.08 -12.25
C GLU A 153 17.00 18.26 -11.17
N ASN A 154 15.84 18.75 -10.68
CA ASN A 154 15.02 17.97 -9.77
C ASN A 154 13.58 17.91 -10.30
N SER A 155 13.22 16.79 -10.91
CA SER A 155 11.82 16.52 -11.29
C SER A 155 11.08 15.70 -10.23
N ALA A 156 11.70 15.43 -9.09
CA ALA A 156 11.12 14.57 -8.07
C ALA A 156 9.86 15.20 -7.48
N GLN A 157 8.75 14.44 -7.51
CA GLN A 157 7.48 14.91 -6.92
C GLN A 157 7.59 15.18 -5.40
N PHE A 158 8.49 14.47 -4.72
CA PHE A 158 8.79 14.63 -3.30
C PHE A 158 10.15 14.00 -2.98
N GLU A 159 10.75 14.44 -1.87
CA GLU A 159 11.97 13.86 -1.34
C GLU A 159 11.74 12.44 -0.79
N VAL A 160 12.47 11.47 -1.33
CA VAL A 160 12.47 10.08 -0.86
C VAL A 160 13.29 9.97 0.43
N SER A 161 12.62 9.62 1.52
CA SER A 161 13.23 9.40 2.84
C SER A 161 13.84 8.00 2.96
N ASP A 162 13.16 6.99 2.43
CA ASP A 162 13.68 5.61 2.42
C ASP A 162 14.25 5.25 1.05
N ARG A 163 15.58 5.24 0.96
CA ARG A 163 16.36 5.05 -0.28
C ARG A 163 16.87 3.62 -0.48
N ARG A 164 16.47 2.70 0.41
CA ARG A 164 16.86 1.28 0.32
C ARG A 164 16.38 0.66 -0.99
N THR A 165 17.21 -0.20 -1.54
CA THR A 165 16.87 -1.07 -2.67
C THR A 165 15.72 -2.01 -2.32
N LEU A 166 15.12 -2.62 -3.33
CA LEU A 166 14.05 -3.59 -3.10
C LEU A 166 14.53 -4.80 -2.28
N ASP A 167 15.74 -5.30 -2.53
CA ASP A 167 16.32 -6.44 -1.79
C ASP A 167 16.50 -6.09 -0.30
N GLU A 168 17.04 -4.90 0.00
CA GLU A 168 17.18 -4.42 1.39
C GLU A 168 15.84 -4.24 2.10
N VAL A 169 14.79 -3.79 1.39
CA VAL A 169 13.43 -3.67 1.96
C VAL A 169 12.83 -5.06 2.22
N VAL A 170 12.94 -5.99 1.27
CA VAL A 170 12.47 -7.38 1.44
C VAL A 170 13.19 -8.05 2.60
N ARG A 171 14.52 -7.92 2.66
CA ARG A 171 15.34 -8.44 3.76
C ARG A 171 14.92 -7.89 5.11
N TRP A 172 14.77 -6.56 5.21
CA TRP A 172 14.33 -5.90 6.43
C TRP A 172 12.96 -6.41 6.92
N LEU A 173 12.00 -6.59 6.01
CA LEU A 173 10.69 -7.13 6.36
C LEU A 173 10.78 -8.57 6.88
N ILE A 174 11.60 -9.42 6.25
CA ILE A 174 11.85 -10.79 6.69
C ILE A 174 12.47 -10.81 8.08
N ASP A 175 13.45 -9.95 8.35
CA ASP A 175 14.13 -9.85 9.64
C ASP A 175 13.18 -9.38 10.76
N LEU A 176 12.17 -8.57 10.43
CA LEU A 176 11.09 -8.18 11.33
C LEU A 176 10.02 -9.27 11.52
N GLY A 177 10.09 -10.37 10.76
CA GLY A 177 9.11 -11.46 10.80
C GLY A 177 7.86 -11.23 9.96
N TYR A 178 7.84 -10.24 9.08
CA TYR A 178 6.78 -10.06 8.08
C TYR A 178 7.06 -10.92 6.83
N ILE A 179 6.02 -11.22 6.05
CA ILE A 179 6.11 -11.95 4.79
C ILE A 179 5.91 -10.96 3.64
N PRO A 180 6.98 -10.55 2.93
CA PRO A 180 6.83 -9.75 1.72
C PRO A 180 6.02 -10.53 0.67
N SER A 181 5.15 -9.83 -0.06
CA SER A 181 4.32 -10.44 -1.09
C SER A 181 4.23 -9.56 -2.32
N PHE A 182 4.24 -10.22 -3.48
CA PHE A 182 4.01 -9.61 -4.79
C PHE A 182 2.72 -10.16 -5.44
N CYS A 183 1.78 -10.61 -4.59
CA CYS A 183 0.55 -11.26 -5.01
C CYS A 183 -0.33 -10.34 -5.86
N THR A 184 -0.79 -10.88 -6.98
CA THR A 184 -1.79 -10.26 -7.88
C THR A 184 -2.95 -11.20 -8.18
N ALA A 185 -3.12 -12.25 -7.37
CA ALA A 185 -4.07 -13.34 -7.61
C ALA A 185 -5.54 -12.90 -7.56
N CYS A 186 -5.90 -11.90 -6.75
CA CYS A 186 -7.28 -11.43 -6.68
C CYS A 186 -7.77 -10.93 -8.04
N TYR A 187 -6.94 -10.18 -8.75
CA TYR A 187 -7.25 -9.66 -10.08
C TYR A 187 -7.48 -10.80 -11.09
N ARG A 188 -6.57 -11.79 -11.12
CA ARG A 188 -6.66 -12.92 -12.07
C ARG A 188 -7.85 -13.85 -11.81
N GLU A 189 -8.26 -13.99 -10.56
CA GLU A 189 -9.39 -14.83 -10.17
C GLU A 189 -10.73 -14.07 -10.13
N GLY A 190 -10.77 -12.82 -10.60
CA GLY A 190 -12.00 -12.00 -10.64
C GLY A 190 -12.56 -11.66 -9.25
N ARG A 191 -11.68 -11.56 -8.25
CA ARG A 191 -11.96 -11.17 -6.86
C ARG A 191 -11.70 -9.67 -6.68
N THR A 192 -12.55 -8.85 -7.28
CA THR A 192 -12.54 -7.38 -7.16
C THR A 192 -13.82 -6.92 -6.45
N GLY A 193 -13.85 -5.69 -5.94
CA GLY A 193 -15.06 -5.09 -5.39
C GLY A 193 -15.74 -5.91 -4.28
N ASP A 194 -17.04 -6.16 -4.43
CA ASP A 194 -17.87 -6.88 -3.44
C ASP A 194 -17.41 -8.32 -3.21
N ARG A 195 -16.86 -8.97 -4.24
CA ARG A 195 -16.35 -10.35 -4.16
C ARG A 195 -15.09 -10.43 -3.29
N PHE A 196 -14.20 -9.45 -3.44
CA PHE A 196 -13.04 -9.31 -2.55
C PHE A 196 -13.50 -9.09 -1.11
N MET A 197 -14.41 -8.15 -0.89
CA MET A 197 -14.92 -7.85 0.46
C MET A 197 -15.63 -9.05 1.10
N SER A 198 -16.34 -9.86 0.32
CA SER A 198 -16.97 -11.10 0.80
C SER A 198 -15.93 -12.15 1.26
N LEU A 199 -14.81 -12.28 0.53
CA LEU A 199 -13.70 -13.14 0.93
C LEU A 199 -13.04 -12.66 2.24
N CYS A 200 -12.86 -11.35 2.37
CA CYS A 200 -12.33 -10.72 3.57
C CYS A 200 -13.25 -10.93 4.79
N LYS A 201 -14.53 -10.59 4.65
CA LYS A 201 -15.54 -10.64 5.72
C LYS A 201 -15.87 -12.07 6.16
N SER A 202 -15.68 -13.07 5.28
CA SER A 202 -15.85 -14.49 5.61
C SER A 202 -14.65 -15.13 6.34
N GLY A 203 -13.55 -14.40 6.52
CA GLY A 203 -12.33 -14.92 7.15
C GLY A 203 -11.57 -15.96 6.30
N GLN A 204 -11.99 -16.15 5.05
CA GLN A 204 -11.35 -17.09 4.12
C GLN A 204 -10.10 -16.50 3.45
N ILE A 205 -9.88 -15.20 3.57
CA ILE A 205 -8.72 -14.52 2.98
C ILE A 205 -7.37 -15.15 3.37
N GLN A 206 -7.23 -15.66 4.61
CA GLN A 206 -6.00 -16.33 5.06
C GLN A 206 -5.68 -17.60 4.25
N ASN A 207 -6.70 -18.28 3.71
CA ASN A 207 -6.52 -19.49 2.90
C ASN A 207 -6.05 -19.19 1.47
N CYS A 208 -6.04 -17.91 1.07
CA CYS A 208 -5.58 -17.47 -0.25
C CYS A 208 -4.33 -16.59 -0.12
N CYS A 209 -4.41 -15.51 0.67
CA CYS A 209 -3.37 -14.49 0.74
C CYS A 209 -2.06 -15.01 1.35
N HIS A 210 -2.11 -15.76 2.45
CA HIS A 210 -0.89 -16.29 3.07
C HIS A 210 -0.16 -17.29 2.17
N PRO A 211 -0.83 -18.31 1.61
CA PRO A 211 -0.25 -19.16 0.56
C PRO A 211 0.34 -18.40 -0.63
N ASN A 212 -0.41 -17.44 -1.18
CA ASN A 212 0.04 -16.65 -2.33
C ASN A 212 1.23 -15.75 -1.97
N ALA A 213 1.31 -15.27 -0.72
CA ALA A 213 2.46 -14.53 -0.23
C ALA A 213 3.72 -15.40 -0.21
N LEU A 214 3.64 -16.64 0.28
CA LEU A 214 4.77 -17.57 0.27
C LEU A 214 5.25 -17.92 -1.15
N MET A 215 4.31 -18.17 -2.07
CA MET A 215 4.65 -18.50 -3.46
C MET A 215 5.29 -17.30 -4.18
N THR A 216 4.69 -16.11 -4.08
CA THR A 216 5.25 -14.90 -4.72
C THR A 216 6.55 -14.42 -4.06
N LEU A 217 6.74 -14.67 -2.76
CA LEU A 217 8.04 -14.46 -2.13
C LEU A 217 9.08 -15.41 -2.74
N MET A 218 8.78 -16.71 -2.87
CA MET A 218 9.71 -17.65 -3.49
C MET A 218 10.11 -17.25 -4.91
N GLU A 219 9.16 -16.77 -5.72
CA GLU A 219 9.48 -16.26 -7.06
C GLU A 219 10.50 -15.11 -7.00
N TYR A 220 10.28 -14.15 -6.10
CA TYR A 220 11.23 -13.06 -5.88
C TYR A 220 12.61 -13.57 -5.44
N LEU A 221 12.65 -14.56 -4.53
CA LEU A 221 13.89 -15.13 -4.03
C LEU A 221 14.70 -15.85 -5.12
N GLU A 222 14.02 -16.50 -6.07
CA GLU A 222 14.67 -17.18 -7.20
C GLU A 222 15.15 -16.20 -8.28
N ASP A 223 14.39 -15.14 -8.54
CA ASP A 223 14.62 -14.28 -9.70
C ASP A 223 15.49 -13.05 -9.41
N TYR A 224 15.44 -12.52 -8.18
CA TYR A 224 15.96 -11.17 -7.91
C TYR A 224 16.77 -11.04 -6.62
N ALA A 225 16.56 -11.90 -5.64
CA ALA A 225 17.13 -11.71 -4.31
C ALA A 225 18.65 -11.95 -4.27
N SER A 226 19.33 -11.23 -3.39
CA SER A 226 20.70 -11.57 -3.00
C SER A 226 20.75 -12.93 -2.29
N ALA A 227 21.92 -13.55 -2.24
CA ALA A 227 22.09 -14.85 -1.58
C ALA A 227 21.68 -14.82 -0.09
N GLU A 228 21.95 -13.72 0.60
CA GLU A 228 21.59 -13.53 2.00
C GLU A 228 20.07 -13.39 2.18
N THR A 229 19.42 -12.59 1.34
CA THR A 229 17.96 -12.41 1.34
C THR A 229 17.25 -13.71 0.98
N LYS A 230 17.77 -14.46 -0.01
CA LYS A 230 17.30 -15.80 -0.37
C LYS A 230 17.32 -16.76 0.82
N ALA A 231 18.46 -16.89 1.50
CA ALA A 231 18.59 -17.78 2.64
C ALA A 231 17.59 -17.46 3.78
N ALA A 232 17.42 -16.17 4.12
CA ALA A 232 16.45 -15.79 5.16
C ALA A 232 15.00 -15.97 4.71
N GLY A 233 14.67 -15.64 3.47
CA GLY A 233 13.34 -15.82 2.91
C GLY A 233 12.94 -17.29 2.83
N GLU A 234 13.85 -18.19 2.45
CA GLU A 234 13.59 -19.63 2.45
C GLU A 234 13.33 -20.18 3.86
N ALA A 235 14.11 -19.72 4.85
CA ALA A 235 13.90 -20.09 6.25
C ALA A 235 12.54 -19.59 6.77
N LEU A 236 12.14 -18.36 6.41
CA LEU A 236 10.82 -17.81 6.72
C LEU A 236 9.70 -18.63 6.07
N ILE A 237 9.82 -18.95 4.77
CA ILE A 237 8.81 -19.75 4.06
C ILE A 237 8.65 -21.11 4.72
N LEU A 238 9.75 -21.80 5.05
CA LEU A 238 9.69 -23.10 5.70
C LEU A 238 8.97 -23.04 7.06
N LYS A 239 9.24 -22.00 7.85
CA LYS A 239 8.55 -21.75 9.12
C LYS A 239 7.05 -21.51 8.90
N GLU A 240 6.68 -20.69 7.92
CA GLU A 240 5.30 -20.26 7.67
C GLU A 240 4.45 -21.30 6.90
N LEU A 241 5.04 -22.33 6.31
CA LEU A 241 4.27 -23.47 5.79
C LEU A 241 3.47 -24.17 6.91
N GLY A 242 4.00 -24.19 8.13
CA GLY A 242 3.33 -24.77 9.29
C GLY A 242 2.09 -23.99 9.75
N SER A 243 2.00 -22.69 9.42
CA SER A 243 0.88 -21.83 9.82
C SER A 243 -0.32 -21.90 8.86
N ILE A 244 -0.19 -22.55 7.69
CA ILE A 244 -1.32 -22.82 6.79
C ILE A 244 -2.28 -23.84 7.44
N PRO A 245 -3.53 -23.46 7.77
CA PRO A 245 -4.44 -24.35 8.51
C PRO A 245 -4.95 -25.54 7.69
N SER A 246 -5.14 -25.35 6.38
CA SER A 246 -5.66 -26.38 5.48
C SER A 246 -4.55 -27.25 4.93
N GLU A 247 -4.53 -28.53 5.30
CA GLU A 247 -3.54 -29.50 4.81
C GLU A 247 -3.52 -29.60 3.28
N LYS A 248 -4.70 -29.61 2.66
CA LYS A 248 -4.82 -29.62 1.19
C LYS A 248 -4.14 -28.40 0.57
N VAL A 249 -4.37 -27.22 1.13
CA VAL A 249 -3.75 -25.98 0.65
C VAL A 249 -2.24 -26.02 0.86
N ARG A 250 -1.79 -26.47 2.04
CA ARG A 250 -0.37 -26.63 2.35
C ARG A 250 0.34 -27.54 1.35
N GLN A 251 -0.24 -28.67 1.00
CA GLN A 251 0.32 -29.58 -0.02
C GLN A 251 0.42 -28.94 -1.40
N ILE A 252 -0.60 -28.17 -1.81
CA ILE A 252 -0.56 -27.41 -3.07
C ILE A 252 0.58 -26.40 -3.05
N VAL A 253 0.75 -25.66 -1.94
CA VAL A 253 1.83 -24.68 -1.81
C VAL A 253 3.19 -25.36 -1.87
N VAL A 254 3.43 -26.44 -1.13
CA VAL A 254 4.70 -27.18 -1.16
C VAL A 254 5.05 -27.61 -2.59
N HIS A 255 4.09 -28.21 -3.30
CA HIS A 255 4.26 -28.62 -4.69
C HIS A 255 4.56 -27.45 -5.63
N ASN A 256 3.86 -26.33 -5.46
CA ASN A 256 4.09 -25.14 -6.28
C ASN A 256 5.45 -24.50 -5.98
N LEU A 257 5.89 -24.47 -4.72
CA LEU A 257 7.22 -23.99 -4.34
C LEU A 257 8.34 -24.79 -5.03
N GLU A 258 8.20 -26.11 -5.11
CA GLU A 258 9.13 -26.96 -5.87
C GLU A 258 9.13 -26.62 -7.36
N LYS A 259 7.96 -26.40 -7.96
CA LYS A 259 7.87 -25.96 -9.36
C LYS A 259 8.48 -24.59 -9.59
N ILE A 260 8.35 -23.68 -8.63
CA ILE A 260 8.96 -22.34 -8.70
C ILE A 260 10.49 -22.44 -8.70
N ARG A 261 11.07 -23.25 -7.81
CA ARG A 261 12.51 -23.53 -7.83
C ARG A 261 12.99 -24.12 -9.16
N ASN A 262 12.11 -24.85 -9.85
CA ASN A 262 12.37 -25.42 -11.17
C ASN A 262 11.97 -24.50 -12.34
N GLY A 263 11.73 -23.20 -12.10
CA GLY A 263 11.54 -22.19 -13.15
C GLY A 263 10.09 -21.88 -13.54
N SER A 264 9.09 -22.53 -12.94
CA SER A 264 7.67 -22.16 -13.17
C SER A 264 7.29 -20.90 -12.39
N ARG A 265 6.33 -20.10 -12.89
CA ARG A 265 5.93 -18.82 -12.28
C ARG A 265 4.41 -18.63 -12.32
N ASP A 266 3.91 -17.63 -11.58
CA ASP A 266 2.53 -17.16 -11.48
C ASP A 266 1.53 -18.21 -10.94
N PHE A 267 1.95 -18.98 -9.94
CA PHE A 267 1.01 -19.84 -9.19
C PHE A 267 0.14 -19.02 -8.25
N ARG A 268 -1.12 -19.46 -8.09
CA ARG A 268 -2.12 -18.77 -7.28
C ARG A 268 -3.19 -19.71 -6.77
N LEU A 269 -3.80 -19.32 -5.66
CA LEU A 269 -5.01 -19.88 -5.05
C LEU A 269 -6.17 -18.88 -5.07
#